data_AF-A0A3D3FR38-F1
#
_entry.id   AF-A0A3D3FR38-F1
#
_cell.length_a   1.000
_cell.length_b   1.000
_cell.length_c   1.000
_cell.angle_alpha   90.00
_cell.angle_beta   90.00
_cell.angle_gamma   90.00
#
_symmetry.space_group_name_H-M   'P 1'
#
loop_
_entity.id
_entity.type
_entity.pdbx_description
1 polymer ?
#
loop_
_entity_poly.entity_id
_entity_poly.type
_entity_poly.pdbx_seq_one_letter_code
_entity_poly.pdbx_strand_id
1 'polypeptide(L)'
;MAFIEWSEQFSVDIASIDEQHRHLVELINKLHGAMMAKESHLVLDEIINELIAYTFVHFNTEEEFFSQFGYPEAENHMTEHRQFIEKVDSFHRDFVAKKIGVSVGILDFLTDWLKSHILNRDKAYGPFLRANMA
;
A
#
# COMPACT_ATOMS: atom_id res chain seq x y z
N MET A 1 -13.80 3.09 15.99
CA MET A 1 -13.92 2.85 14.53
C MET A 1 -12.52 2.86 13.96
N ALA A 2 -12.26 2.01 12.97
CA ALA A 2 -10.96 2.02 12.30
C ALA A 2 -10.80 3.33 11.50
N PHE A 3 -9.56 3.75 11.26
CA PHE A 3 -9.29 4.94 10.45
C PHE A 3 -9.61 4.68 8.97
N ILE A 4 -9.32 3.47 8.51
CA ILE A 4 -9.75 2.92 7.24
C ILE A 4 -10.51 1.63 7.51
N GLU A 5 -11.77 1.57 7.07
CA GLU A 5 -12.54 0.33 7.09
C GLU A 5 -12.42 -0.36 5.73
N TRP A 6 -11.97 -1.61 5.74
CA TRP A 6 -12.06 -2.44 4.54
C TRP A 6 -13.51 -2.56 4.10
N SER A 7 -13.76 -2.46 2.80
CA SER A 7 -15.04 -2.79 2.20
C SER A 7 -14.84 -3.41 0.83
N GLU A 8 -15.87 -4.10 0.34
CA GLU A 8 -15.86 -4.79 -0.96
C GLU A 8 -15.58 -3.87 -2.15
N GLN A 9 -15.64 -2.54 -1.98
CA GLN A 9 -15.21 -1.59 -3.01
C GLN A 9 -13.71 -1.68 -3.31
N PHE A 10 -12.89 -2.20 -2.38
CA PHE A 10 -11.45 -2.40 -2.54
C PHE A 10 -11.10 -3.80 -3.05
N SER A 11 -12.09 -4.69 -3.20
CA SER A 11 -11.87 -6.02 -3.77
C SER A 11 -11.47 -5.93 -5.24
N VAL A 12 -10.46 -6.70 -5.63
CA VAL A 12 -10.11 -6.97 -7.05
C VAL A 12 -10.59 -8.36 -7.51
N ASP A 13 -11.32 -9.06 -6.65
CA ASP A 13 -11.84 -10.42 -6.83
C ASP A 13 -10.73 -11.47 -7.03
N ILE A 14 -9.58 -11.27 -6.38
CA ILE A 14 -8.45 -12.20 -6.36
C ILE A 14 -8.05 -12.37 -4.90
N ALA A 15 -8.42 -13.50 -4.30
CA ALA A 15 -8.35 -13.72 -2.86
C ALA A 15 -6.97 -13.38 -2.25
N SER A 16 -5.87 -13.81 -2.90
CA SER A 16 -4.52 -13.55 -2.41
C SER A 16 -4.16 -12.06 -2.41
N ILE A 17 -4.67 -11.29 -3.37
CA ILE A 17 -4.46 -9.84 -3.43
C ILE A 17 -5.35 -9.11 -2.43
N ASP A 18 -6.62 -9.52 -2.32
CA ASP A 18 -7.54 -8.92 -1.35
C ASP A 18 -7.06 -9.13 0.09
N GLU A 19 -6.43 -10.27 0.38
CA GLU A 19 -5.75 -10.52 1.67
C GLU A 19 -4.57 -9.55 1.88
N GLN A 20 -3.76 -9.29 0.86
CA GLN A 20 -2.66 -8.32 0.93
C GLN A 20 -3.17 -6.89 1.13
N HIS A 21 -4.20 -6.47 0.41
CA HIS A 21 -4.80 -5.14 0.60
C HIS A 21 -5.39 -4.98 2.00
N ARG A 22 -6.07 -6.01 2.54
CA ARG A 22 -6.57 -5.99 3.92
C ARG A 22 -5.43 -5.82 4.91
N HIS A 23 -4.32 -6.51 4.72
CA HIS A 23 -3.16 -6.36 5.59
C HIS A 23 -2.52 -4.96 5.50
N LEU A 24 -2.41 -4.38 4.32
CA LEU A 24 -1.97 -2.99 4.16
C LEU A 24 -2.89 -2.00 4.90
N VAL A 25 -4.21 -2.20 4.81
CA VAL A 25 -5.20 -1.41 5.57
C VAL A 25 -5.01 -1.58 7.08
N GLU A 26 -4.74 -2.79 7.56
CA GLU A 26 -4.44 -3.06 8.97
C GLU A 26 -3.17 -2.32 9.44
N LEU A 27 -2.10 -2.33 8.65
CA LEU A 27 -0.86 -1.63 8.96
C LEU A 27 -1.06 -0.10 9.00
N ILE A 28 -1.83 0.47 8.08
CA ILE A 28 -2.17 1.90 8.11
C ILE A 28 -2.99 2.24 9.36
N ASN A 29 -3.97 1.39 9.72
CA ASN A 29 -4.74 1.57 10.95
C ASN A 29 -3.87 1.49 12.21
N LYS A 30 -2.90 0.56 12.24
CA LYS A 30 -1.90 0.42 13.31
C LYS A 30 -1.06 1.69 13.46
N LEU A 31 -0.58 2.25 12.33
CA LEU A 31 0.17 3.51 12.31
C LEU A 31 -0.66 4.67 12.86
N HIS A 32 -1.88 4.85 12.36
CA HIS A 32 -2.79 5.88 12.84
C HIS A 32 -3.06 5.74 14.35
N GLY A 33 -3.32 4.52 14.83
CA GLY A 33 -3.53 4.23 16.24
C GLY A 33 -2.34 4.63 17.11
N ALA A 34 -1.13 4.24 16.72
CA ALA A 34 0.10 4.60 17.41
C ALA A 34 0.31 6.13 17.46
N MET A 35 -0.01 6.84 16.37
CA MET A 35 0.05 8.30 16.34
C MET A 35 -0.97 8.96 17.29
N MET A 36 -2.21 8.45 17.35
CA MET A 36 -3.24 8.96 18.26
C MET A 36 -2.91 8.70 19.73
N ALA A 37 -2.29 7.55 20.02
CA ALA A 37 -1.79 7.21 21.34
C ALA A 37 -0.52 7.98 21.74
N LYS A 38 0.05 8.78 20.81
CA LYS A 38 1.33 9.50 20.99
C LYS A 38 2.46 8.56 21.37
N GLU A 39 2.48 7.39 20.74
CA GLU A 39 3.53 6.40 20.93
C GLU A 39 4.90 6.95 20.56
N SER A 40 5.93 6.28 21.06
CA SER A 40 7.32 6.70 20.83
C SER A 40 7.68 6.69 19.34
N HIS A 41 8.66 7.52 18.98
CA HIS A 41 9.22 7.54 17.63
C HIS A 41 9.73 6.18 17.15
N LEU A 42 10.25 5.34 18.06
CA LEU A 42 10.72 3.99 17.75
C LEU A 42 9.56 3.08 17.31
N VAL A 43 8.44 3.11 18.05
CA VAL A 43 7.25 2.33 17.71
C VAL A 43 6.69 2.75 16.35
N LEU A 44 6.66 4.05 16.07
CA LEU A 44 6.23 4.57 14.77
C LEU A 44 7.17 4.14 13.64
N ASP A 45 8.49 4.18 13.87
CA ASP A 45 9.49 3.74 12.88
C ASP A 45 9.34 2.25 12.55
N GLU A 46 9.14 1.40 13.55
CA GLU A 46 8.90 -0.04 13.37
C GLU A 46 7.68 -0.30 12.48
N ILE A 47 6.56 0.39 12.74
CA ILE A 47 5.33 0.24 11.94
C ILE A 47 5.54 0.75 10.50
N ILE A 48 6.24 1.88 10.33
CA ILE A 48 6.51 2.44 9.00
C ILE A 48 7.40 1.48 8.19
N ASN A 49 8.44 0.91 8.81
CA ASN A 49 9.31 -0.08 8.16
C ASN A 49 8.54 -1.34 7.78
N GLU A 50 7.66 -1.84 8.66
CA GLU A 50 6.78 -2.99 8.39
C GLU A 50 5.87 -2.72 7.19
N LEU A 51 5.26 -1.53 7.14
CA LEU A 51 4.40 -1.10 6.04
C LEU A 51 5.17 -1.02 4.72
N ILE A 52 6.33 -0.37 4.71
CA ILE A 52 7.20 -0.27 3.52
C ILE A 52 7.55 -1.66 3.00
N ALA A 53 8.05 -2.53 3.88
CA ALA A 53 8.46 -3.88 3.52
C ALA A 53 7.28 -4.68 2.94
N TYR A 54 6.09 -4.57 3.52
CA TYR A 54 4.92 -5.29 3.04
C TYR A 54 4.41 -4.74 1.70
N THR A 55 4.49 -3.42 1.46
CA THR A 55 4.13 -2.86 0.16
C THR A 55 5.03 -3.38 -0.97
N PHE A 56 6.33 -3.59 -0.72
CA PHE A 56 7.21 -4.24 -1.69
C PHE A 56 6.79 -5.68 -2.01
N VAL A 57 6.41 -6.46 -0.98
CA VAL A 57 5.92 -7.85 -1.17
C VAL A 57 4.64 -7.85 -2.00
N HIS A 58 3.73 -6.93 -1.71
CA HIS A 58 2.47 -6.78 -2.43
C HIS A 58 2.70 -6.43 -3.90
N PHE A 59 3.47 -5.37 -4.19
CA PHE A 59 3.78 -4.98 -5.57
C PHE A 59 4.49 -6.09 -6.34
N ASN A 60 5.45 -6.78 -5.72
CA ASN A 60 6.12 -7.90 -6.37
C ASN A 60 5.13 -9.02 -6.74
N THR A 61 4.14 -9.30 -5.89
CA THR A 61 3.09 -10.30 -6.19
C THR A 61 2.28 -9.91 -7.43
N GLU A 62 1.85 -8.65 -7.50
CA GLU A 62 1.09 -8.16 -8.66
C GLU A 62 1.94 -8.19 -9.94
N GLU A 63 3.19 -7.74 -9.85
CA GLU A 63 4.12 -7.71 -10.98
C GLU A 63 4.46 -9.10 -11.49
N GLU A 64 4.56 -10.09 -10.61
CA GLU A 64 4.68 -11.51 -10.98
C GLU A 64 3.44 -11.98 -11.75
N PHE A 65 2.23 -11.62 -11.31
CA PHE A 65 1.01 -11.93 -12.07
C PHE A 65 0.98 -11.21 -13.42
N PHE A 66 1.41 -9.96 -13.48
CA PHE A 66 1.49 -9.22 -14.74
C PHE A 66 2.45 -9.90 -15.72
N SER A 67 3.62 -10.34 -15.25
CA SER A 67 4.60 -11.05 -16.06
C SER A 67 4.09 -12.41 -16.51
N GLN A 68 3.47 -13.17 -15.60
CA GLN A 68 2.98 -14.52 -15.85
C GLN A 68 1.83 -14.55 -16.86
N PHE A 69 0.88 -13.62 -16.74
CA PHE A 69 -0.35 -13.60 -17.54
C PHE A 69 -0.32 -12.58 -18.68
N GLY A 70 0.73 -11.77 -18.79
CA GLY A 70 0.90 -10.78 -19.86
C GLY A 70 -0.07 -9.61 -19.76
N TYR A 71 -0.21 -9.01 -18.58
CA TYR A 71 -1.11 -7.88 -18.37
C TYR A 71 -0.71 -6.68 -19.27
N PRO A 72 -1.59 -6.17 -20.15
CA PRO A 72 -1.22 -5.15 -21.13
C PRO A 72 -0.73 -3.83 -20.55
N GLU A 73 -1.23 -3.44 -19.37
CA GLU A 73 -0.90 -2.16 -18.72
C GLU A 73 0.20 -2.31 -17.64
N ALA A 74 0.93 -3.43 -17.64
CA ALA A 74 1.93 -3.75 -16.62
C ALA A 74 2.99 -2.64 -16.46
N GLU A 75 3.52 -2.11 -17.56
CA GLU A 75 4.59 -1.10 -17.50
C GLU A 75 4.13 0.21 -16.83
N ASN A 76 2.90 0.65 -17.13
CA ASN A 76 2.31 1.83 -16.51
C ASN A 76 2.09 1.59 -15.01
N HIS A 77 1.54 0.42 -14.66
CA HIS A 77 1.28 0.04 -13.27
C HIS A 77 2.58 -0.02 -12.44
N MET A 78 3.61 -0.71 -12.94
CA MET A 78 4.93 -0.79 -12.32
C MET A 78 5.60 0.58 -12.17
N THR A 79 5.31 1.52 -13.05
CA THR A 79 5.83 2.90 -12.94
C THR A 79 5.22 3.61 -11.74
N GLU A 80 3.93 3.43 -11.49
CA GLU A 80 3.24 4.00 -10.32
C GLU A 80 3.76 3.36 -9.01
N HIS A 81 4.04 2.04 -9.01
CA HIS A 81 4.71 1.37 -7.89
C HIS A 81 6.09 1.96 -7.59
N ARG A 82 6.94 2.15 -8.61
CA ARG A 82 8.26 2.77 -8.41
C ARG A 82 8.16 4.18 -7.84
N GLN A 83 7.24 5.00 -8.36
CA GLN A 83 7.01 6.35 -7.85
C GLN A 83 6.53 6.36 -6.40
N PHE A 84 5.68 5.41 -6.02
CA PHE A 84 5.26 5.24 -4.63
C PHE A 84 6.45 4.91 -3.74
N ILE A 85 7.26 3.92 -4.10
CA ILE A 85 8.44 3.52 -3.33
C ILE A 85 9.40 4.69 -3.13
N GLU A 86 9.74 5.42 -4.19
CA GLU A 86 10.61 6.61 -4.11
C GLU A 86 10.05 7.66 -3.14
N LYS A 87 8.74 7.86 -3.16
CA LYS A 87 8.07 8.83 -2.30
C LYS A 87 8.07 8.39 -0.84
N VAL A 88 7.77 7.13 -0.55
CA VAL A 88 7.77 6.61 0.82
C VAL A 88 9.18 6.58 1.40
N ASP A 89 10.18 6.20 0.61
CA ASP A 89 11.59 6.23 1.02
C ASP A 89 12.05 7.66 1.36
N SER A 90 11.59 8.67 0.60
CA SER A 90 11.80 10.08 0.95
C SER A 90 11.13 10.47 2.26
N PHE A 91 9.89 10.02 2.51
CA PHE A 91 9.20 10.29 3.77
C PHE A 91 9.87 9.60 4.95
N HIS A 92 10.31 8.36 4.79
CA HIS A 92 10.98 7.58 5.82
C HIS A 92 12.29 8.23 6.25
N ARG A 93 13.11 8.69 5.30
CA ARG A 93 14.32 9.48 5.61
C ARG A 93 14.02 10.73 6.42
N ASP A 94 12.99 11.48 6.04
CA ASP A 94 12.57 12.70 6.73
C ASP A 94 12.04 12.41 8.14
N PHE A 95 11.37 11.26 8.29
CA PHE A 95 10.88 10.77 9.57
C PHE A 95 12.03 10.40 10.50
N VAL A 96 13.00 9.60 10.02
CA VAL A 96 14.22 9.22 10.77
C VAL A 96 15.04 10.45 11.17
N ALA A 97 15.08 11.48 10.31
CA ALA A 97 15.71 12.76 10.61
C ALA A 97 14.94 13.63 11.64
N LYS A 98 13.80 13.13 12.17
CA LYS A 98 12.93 13.79 13.14
C LYS A 98 12.46 15.18 12.69
N LYS A 99 12.26 15.37 11.38
CA LYS A 99 11.65 16.60 10.87
C LYS A 99 10.21 16.72 11.41
N ILE A 100 9.83 17.93 11.82
CA ILE A 100 8.54 18.19 12.45
C ILE A 100 7.40 17.93 11.45
N GLY A 101 6.35 17.23 11.89
CA GLY A 101 5.12 17.04 11.10
C GLY A 101 5.15 15.93 10.05
N VAL A 102 6.28 15.22 9.90
CA VAL A 102 6.42 14.16 8.87
C VAL A 102 5.49 12.98 9.10
N SER A 103 5.22 12.61 10.35
CA SER A 103 4.35 11.47 10.68
C SER A 103 2.92 11.65 10.20
N VAL A 104 2.41 12.88 10.14
CA VAL A 104 1.06 13.16 9.60
C VAL A 104 1.10 13.08 8.08
N GLY A 105 2.10 13.72 7.45
CA GLY A 105 2.24 13.70 6.00
C GLY A 105 2.42 12.30 5.41
N ILE A 106 3.14 11.40 6.09
CA ILE A 106 3.30 10.01 5.63
C ILE A 106 1.98 9.25 5.72
N LEU A 107 1.22 9.39 6.82
CA LEU A 107 -0.04 8.70 6.98
C LEU A 107 -1.08 9.13 5.93
N ASP A 108 -1.21 10.43 5.70
CA ASP A 108 -2.14 10.98 4.70
C ASP A 108 -1.76 10.48 3.31
N PHE A 109 -0.47 10.54 2.95
CA PHE A 109 0.02 10.04 1.67
C PHE A 109 -0.27 8.55 1.48
N LEU A 110 0.08 7.69 2.45
CA LEU A 110 -0.14 6.25 2.37
C LEU A 110 -1.62 5.90 2.21
N THR A 111 -2.47 6.63 2.94
CA THR A 111 -3.92 6.42 2.92
C THR A 111 -4.55 6.80 1.58
N ASP A 112 -4.22 7.99 1.09
CA ASP A 112 -4.78 8.50 -0.17
C ASP A 112 -4.25 7.70 -1.35
N TRP A 113 -2.95 7.38 -1.36
CA TRP A 113 -2.35 6.59 -2.41
C TRP A 113 -2.96 5.19 -2.47
N LEU A 114 -3.01 4.45 -1.35
CA LEU A 114 -3.54 3.08 -1.34
C LEU A 114 -4.99 3.03 -1.82
N LYS A 115 -5.86 3.92 -1.31
CA LYS A 115 -7.26 3.97 -1.73
C LYS A 115 -7.40 4.29 -3.21
N SER A 116 -6.68 5.30 -3.68
CA SER A 116 -6.76 5.73 -5.08
C SER A 116 -6.19 4.67 -6.03
N HIS A 117 -5.07 4.05 -5.66
CA HIS A 117 -4.40 3.02 -6.46
C HIS A 117 -5.30 1.79 -6.62
N ILE A 118 -5.82 1.25 -5.51
CA ILE A 118 -6.75 0.11 -5.55
C ILE A 118 -7.95 0.40 -6.44
N LEU A 119 -8.61 1.55 -6.24
CA LEU A 119 -9.85 1.88 -6.94
C LEU A 119 -9.66 2.16 -8.43
N ASN A 120 -8.52 2.75 -8.81
CA ASN A 120 -8.30 3.27 -10.17
C ASN A 120 -7.31 2.46 -11.01
N ARG A 121 -6.56 1.53 -10.40
CA ARG A 121 -5.50 0.75 -11.03
C ARG A 121 -5.69 -0.73 -10.78
N ASP A 122 -5.75 -1.14 -9.52
CA ASP A 122 -5.74 -2.57 -9.20
C ASP A 122 -7.01 -3.27 -9.67
N LYS A 123 -8.14 -2.58 -9.50
CA LYS A 123 -9.43 -3.03 -10.05
C LYS A 123 -9.42 -3.24 -11.57
N ALA A 124 -8.56 -2.56 -12.31
CA ALA A 124 -8.50 -2.70 -13.76
C ALA A 124 -7.88 -4.03 -14.20
N TYR A 125 -6.93 -4.59 -13.42
CA TYR A 125 -6.37 -5.90 -13.74
C TYR A 125 -7.25 -7.06 -13.28
N GLY A 126 -8.13 -6.85 -12.28
CA GLY A 126 -8.93 -7.92 -11.66
C GLY A 126 -9.68 -8.81 -12.66
N PRO A 127 -10.50 -8.24 -13.58
CA PRO A 127 -11.17 -9.02 -14.62
C PRO A 127 -10.19 -9.74 -15.58
N PHE A 128 -9.07 -9.10 -15.91
CA PHE A 128 -8.05 -9.67 -16.80
C PHE A 128 -7.39 -10.90 -16.16
N LEU A 129 -6.90 -10.77 -14.93
CA LEU A 129 -6.22 -11.87 -14.25
C LEU A 129 -7.17 -13.04 -14.00
N ARG A 130 -8.42 -12.80 -13.55
CA ARG A 130 -9.41 -13.88 -13.39
C ARG A 130 -9.68 -14.66 -14.68
N ALA A 131 -9.66 -13.99 -15.84
CA ALA A 131 -9.87 -14.65 -17.12
C ALA A 131 -8.67 -15.49 -17.59
N ASN A 132 -7.45 -15.19 -17.12
CA ASN A 132 -6.21 -15.83 -17.56
C ASN A 132 -5.58 -16.77 -16.52
N MET A 133 -6.01 -16.70 -15.25
CA MET A 133 -5.61 -17.60 -14.15
C MET A 133 -6.40 -18.92 -14.11
N ALA A 134 -7.45 -19.05 -14.94
CA ALA A 134 -8.37 -20.18 -14.95
C ALA A 134 -7.83 -21.41 -15.71
#